data_AF-A0A6A3V164-F1
#
_entry.id   AF-A0A6A3V164-F1
#
_cell.length_a   1.000
_cell.length_b   1.000
_cell.length_c   1.000
_cell.angle_alpha   90.00
_cell.angle_beta   90.00
_cell.angle_gamma   90.00
#
_symmetry.space_group_name_H-M   'P 1'
#
loop_
_entity.id
_entity.type
_entity.pdbx_description
1 polymer ?
#
loop_
_entity_poly.entity_id
_entity_poly.type
_entity_poly.pdbx_seq_one_letter_code
_entity_poly.pdbx_strand_id
1 'polypeptide(L)'
;MEIEQCDVDTEFLYGKLEEEIYMELPEGLRELLELAEAEGEDDVVCMLLQSLYGLKQASRVLNETIDKHLKSMGFEPADTDPCVYTRGECEDECIVCLYVDDMLIASRQKTVIASVKAGIAEKFRIKDLGRARFILGIEIDYDMERRTLGISQKAYTESIIKKFVDQG
;
A
#
# COMPACT_ATOMS: atom_id res chain seq x y z
N MET A 1 -3.74 17.02 -15.54
CA MET A 1 -3.43 15.71 -14.95
C MET A 1 -3.52 15.89 -13.45
N GLU A 2 -4.35 15.09 -12.80
CA GLU A 2 -4.54 15.09 -11.36
C GLU A 2 -3.87 13.84 -10.80
N ILE A 3 -3.25 13.97 -9.63
CA ILE A 3 -2.60 12.85 -8.94
C ILE A 3 -3.15 12.83 -7.52
N GLU A 4 -3.74 11.71 -7.15
CA GLU A 4 -4.28 11.49 -5.82
C GLU A 4 -3.55 10.30 -5.17
N GLN A 5 -3.36 10.41 -3.87
CA GLN A 5 -2.68 9.42 -3.07
C GLN A 5 -3.69 8.65 -2.22
N CYS A 6 -3.47 7.36 -2.10
CA CYS A 6 -4.18 6.49 -1.18
C CYS A 6 -3.16 5.66 -0.42
N ASP A 7 -3.52 5.30 0.79
CA ASP A 7 -2.78 4.36 1.62
C ASP A 7 -3.61 3.08 1.69
N VAL A 8 -3.02 1.96 1.33
CA VAL A 8 -3.67 0.65 1.41
C VAL A 8 -3.47 0.16 2.83
N ASP A 9 -4.57 -0.07 3.55
CA ASP A 9 -4.50 -0.61 4.90
C ASP A 9 -3.87 -2.00 4.86
N THR A 10 -2.67 -2.11 5.41
CA THR A 10 -1.90 -3.35 5.48
C THR A 10 -2.06 -4.06 6.81
N GLU A 11 -3.16 -3.88 7.54
CA GLU A 11 -3.61 -4.91 8.47
C GLU A 11 -3.90 -6.20 7.66
N PHE A 12 -2.84 -6.98 7.51
CA PHE A 12 -2.71 -8.13 6.63
C PHE A 12 -3.81 -9.16 6.88
N LEU A 13 -4.84 -9.18 6.03
CA LEU A 13 -5.78 -10.30 5.89
C LEU A 13 -6.13 -10.56 4.42
N TYR A 14 -5.41 -9.96 3.46
CA TYR A 14 -5.84 -9.94 2.05
C TYR A 14 -5.37 -11.14 1.22
N GLY A 15 -4.56 -12.04 1.78
CA GLY A 15 -4.08 -13.19 1.03
C GLY A 15 -3.94 -14.45 1.86
N LYS A 16 -4.24 -15.57 1.20
CA LYS A 16 -4.02 -16.90 1.73
C LYS A 16 -2.52 -17.19 1.71
N LEU A 17 -2.05 -17.81 2.77
CA LEU A 17 -0.70 -18.37 2.80
C LEU A 17 -0.69 -19.65 1.96
N GLU A 18 0.26 -19.77 1.05
CA GLU A 18 0.52 -21.03 0.33
C GLU A 18 1.25 -22.04 1.22
N GLU A 19 1.97 -21.55 2.23
CA GLU A 19 2.76 -22.31 3.18
C GLU A 19 2.00 -22.45 4.50
N GLU A 20 2.14 -23.60 5.17
CA GLU A 20 1.67 -23.79 6.53
C GLU A 20 2.63 -23.10 7.50
N ILE A 21 2.21 -21.96 8.06
CA ILE A 21 2.99 -21.20 9.03
C ILE A 21 2.33 -21.37 10.41
N TYR A 22 3.13 -21.87 11.35
CA TYR A 22 2.78 -21.94 12.76
C TYR A 22 3.50 -20.83 13.53
N MET A 23 2.85 -20.28 14.53
CA MET A 23 3.43 -19.30 15.44
C MET A 23 3.14 -19.67 16.89
N GLU A 24 4.03 -19.22 17.78
CA GLU A 24 3.76 -19.29 19.22
C GLU A 24 2.49 -18.51 19.56
N LEU A 25 1.74 -19.02 20.53
CA LEU A 25 0.51 -18.38 20.97
C LEU A 25 0.82 -17.02 21.64
N PRO A 26 0.24 -15.90 21.18
CA PRO A 26 0.41 -14.60 21.81
C PRO A 26 -0.06 -14.63 23.27
N GLU A 27 0.63 -13.89 24.14
CA GLU A 27 0.34 -13.87 25.59
C GLU A 27 -1.12 -13.53 25.90
N GLY A 28 -1.69 -12.53 25.22
CA GLY A 28 -3.10 -12.13 25.38
C GLY A 28 -4.13 -13.14 24.85
N LEU A 29 -3.70 -14.25 24.26
CA LEU A 29 -4.55 -15.34 23.77
C LEU A 29 -4.42 -16.62 24.62
N ARG A 30 -3.44 -16.67 25.54
CA ARG A 30 -3.25 -17.81 26.46
C ARG A 30 -4.43 -17.98 27.41
N GLU A 31 -5.02 -16.87 27.88
CA GLU A 31 -6.22 -16.88 28.72
C GLU A 31 -7.42 -17.58 28.04
N LEU A 32 -7.48 -17.59 26.70
CA LEU A 32 -8.54 -18.31 25.97
C LEU A 32 -8.33 -19.83 25.95
N LEU A 33 -7.09 -20.32 26.12
CA LEU A 33 -6.82 -21.76 26.25
C LEU A 33 -7.28 -22.28 27.61
N GLU A 34 -7.06 -21.50 28.68
CA GLU A 34 -7.55 -21.82 30.02
C GLU A 34 -9.09 -21.96 30.03
N LEU A 35 -9.79 -21.09 29.29
CA LEU A 35 -11.25 -21.14 29.12
C LEU A 35 -11.74 -22.31 28.26
N ALA A 36 -10.88 -22.87 27.41
CA ALA A 36 -11.22 -23.94 26.48
C ALA A 36 -10.96 -25.35 27.05
N GLU A 37 -10.47 -25.46 28.30
CA GLU A 37 -10.08 -26.73 28.96
C GLU A 37 -9.15 -27.60 28.08
N ALA A 38 -8.30 -26.96 27.27
CA ALA A 38 -7.39 -27.67 26.38
C ALA A 38 -6.28 -28.34 27.21
N GLU A 39 -6.23 -29.67 27.22
CA GLU A 39 -5.15 -30.41 27.89
C GLU A 39 -3.80 -30.17 27.17
N GLY A 40 -2.84 -29.60 27.88
CA GLY A 40 -1.46 -29.38 27.40
C GLY A 40 -1.19 -27.96 26.92
N GLU A 41 -1.22 -26.98 27.84
CA GLU A 41 -0.97 -25.54 27.56
C GLU A 41 0.39 -25.27 26.89
N ASP A 42 1.40 -26.13 27.13
CA ASP A 42 2.78 -25.92 26.69
C ASP A 42 3.07 -26.33 25.23
N ASP A 43 2.18 -27.08 24.57
CA ASP A 43 2.38 -27.59 23.20
C ASP A 43 1.41 -26.98 22.16
N VAL A 44 0.68 -25.92 22.51
CA VAL A 44 -0.30 -25.29 21.60
C VAL A 44 0.37 -24.22 20.74
N VAL A 45 0.23 -24.37 19.42
CA VAL A 45 0.68 -23.39 18.43
C VAL A 45 -0.49 -22.91 17.57
N CYS A 46 -0.43 -21.66 17.11
CA CYS A 46 -1.40 -21.10 16.18
C CYS A 46 -1.01 -21.41 14.75
N MET A 47 -1.92 -21.95 13.96
CA MET A 47 -1.77 -22.02 12.50
C MET A 47 -2.34 -20.75 11.86
N LEU A 48 -1.52 -20.04 11.08
CA LEU A 48 -1.97 -18.85 10.37
C LEU A 48 -2.73 -19.23 9.09
N LEU A 49 -4.00 -18.84 9.03
CA LEU A 49 -4.85 -19.05 7.85
C LEU A 49 -4.71 -17.95 6.80
N GLN A 50 -4.26 -16.77 7.23
CA GLN A 50 -4.04 -15.59 6.40
C GLN A 50 -2.67 -15.00 6.74
N SER A 51 -2.09 -14.29 5.78
CA SER A 51 -0.84 -13.57 6.02
C SER A 51 -1.01 -12.55 7.14
N LEU A 52 -0.02 -12.38 8.02
CA LEU A 52 0.00 -11.41 9.12
C LEU A 52 1.12 -10.36 8.91
N TYR A 53 0.97 -9.17 9.51
CA TYR A 53 2.02 -8.14 9.54
C TYR A 53 3.32 -8.71 10.11
N GLY A 54 4.43 -8.46 9.42
CA GLY A 54 5.76 -8.91 9.85
C GLY A 54 6.16 -10.30 9.36
N LEU A 55 5.28 -11.07 8.71
CA LEU A 55 5.73 -12.28 8.00
C LEU A 55 6.57 -11.89 6.78
N LYS A 56 7.64 -12.65 6.52
CA LYS A 56 8.51 -12.43 5.36
C LYS A 56 7.75 -12.55 4.03
N GLN A 57 6.71 -13.37 3.98
CA GLN A 57 5.88 -13.61 2.81
C GLN A 57 4.78 -12.55 2.64
N ALA A 58 4.50 -11.73 3.67
CA ALA A 58 3.30 -10.90 3.71
C ALA A 58 3.25 -9.86 2.59
N SER A 59 4.35 -9.11 2.42
CA SER A 59 4.47 -8.11 1.36
C SER A 59 4.37 -8.72 -0.03
N ARG A 60 4.89 -9.94 -0.22
CA ARG A 60 4.80 -10.65 -1.50
C ARG A 60 3.36 -11.06 -1.80
N VAL A 61 2.68 -11.65 -0.83
CA VAL A 61 1.27 -12.09 -0.98
C VAL A 61 0.36 -10.90 -1.25
N LEU A 62 0.58 -9.78 -0.58
CA LEU A 62 -0.14 -8.53 -0.86
C LEU A 62 0.11 -8.04 -2.28
N ASN A 63 1.37 -7.99 -2.71
CA ASN A 63 1.75 -7.57 -4.06
C ASN A 63 1.14 -8.46 -5.15
N GLU A 64 1.15 -9.78 -4.98
CA GLU A 64 0.52 -10.71 -5.91
C GLU A 64 -1.01 -10.57 -5.94
N THR A 65 -1.63 -10.27 -4.80
CA THR A 65 -3.09 -10.08 -4.70
C THR A 65 -3.53 -8.79 -5.39
N ILE A 66 -2.79 -7.70 -5.17
CA ILE A 66 -3.12 -6.40 -5.77
C ILE A 66 -2.81 -6.38 -7.27
N ASP A 67 -1.71 -7.00 -7.71
CA ASP A 67 -1.38 -7.18 -9.14
C ASP A 67 -2.51 -7.91 -9.87
N LYS A 68 -2.98 -9.04 -9.33
CA LYS A 68 -4.11 -9.80 -9.90
C LYS A 68 -5.39 -8.95 -9.96
N HIS A 69 -5.65 -8.14 -8.94
CA HIS A 69 -6.82 -7.26 -8.90
C HIS A 69 -6.74 -6.14 -9.94
N LEU A 70 -5.60 -5.43 -10.02
CA LEU A 70 -5.38 -4.38 -11.01
C LEU A 70 -5.48 -4.92 -12.44
N LYS A 71 -4.90 -6.08 -12.72
CA LYS A 71 -5.05 -6.78 -14.01
C LYS A 71 -6.51 -7.09 -14.32
N SER A 72 -7.29 -7.53 -13.33
CA SER A 72 -8.74 -7.77 -13.52
C SER A 72 -9.53 -6.48 -13.80
N MET A 73 -9.01 -5.32 -13.37
CA MET A 73 -9.55 -4.00 -13.70
C MET A 73 -9.06 -3.45 -15.05
N GLY A 74 -8.28 -4.23 -15.80
CA GLY A 74 -7.74 -3.88 -17.12
C GLY A 74 -6.45 -3.07 -17.08
N PHE A 75 -5.73 -3.05 -15.95
CA PHE A 75 -4.41 -2.45 -15.88
C PHE A 75 -3.32 -3.43 -16.30
N GLU A 76 -2.28 -2.92 -16.94
CA GLU A 76 -1.09 -3.67 -17.29
C GLU A 76 0.13 -3.06 -16.61
N PRO A 77 1.03 -3.88 -16.03
CA PRO A 77 2.28 -3.38 -15.46
C PRO A 77 3.19 -2.86 -16.59
N ALA A 78 3.88 -1.76 -16.33
CA ALA A 78 4.80 -1.16 -17.28
C ALA A 78 6.07 -2.01 -17.42
N ASP A 79 6.58 -2.14 -18.65
CA ASP A 79 7.80 -2.92 -18.94
C ASP A 79 9.03 -2.42 -18.17
N THR A 80 9.08 -1.12 -17.90
CA THR A 80 10.22 -0.48 -17.23
C THR A 80 10.17 -0.58 -15.72
N ASP A 81 8.97 -0.68 -15.14
CA ASP A 81 8.76 -0.71 -13.69
C ASP A 81 7.49 -1.51 -13.35
N PRO A 82 7.61 -2.72 -12.76
CA PRO A 82 6.47 -3.56 -12.42
C PRO A 82 5.59 -2.99 -11.29
N CYS A 83 6.02 -1.91 -10.64
CA CYS A 83 5.24 -1.18 -9.66
C CYS A 83 4.35 -0.09 -10.29
N VAL A 84 4.52 0.19 -11.58
CA VAL A 84 3.72 1.16 -12.33
C VAL A 84 2.77 0.41 -13.25
N TYR A 85 1.49 0.75 -13.17
CA TYR A 85 0.43 0.14 -13.95
C TYR A 85 -0.24 1.20 -14.81
N THR A 86 -0.51 0.88 -16.07
CA THR A 86 -1.18 1.77 -17.00
C THR A 86 -2.46 1.14 -17.53
N ARG A 87 -3.45 1.98 -17.82
CA ARG A 87 -4.71 1.55 -18.45
C ARG A 87 -5.24 2.66 -19.35
N GLY A 88 -5.74 2.28 -20.51
CA GLY A 88 -6.32 3.19 -21.49
C GLY A 88 -5.25 3.94 -22.27
N GLU A 89 -5.70 4.80 -23.19
CA GLU A 89 -4.85 5.64 -24.03
C GLU A 89 -5.43 7.05 -24.09
N CYS A 90 -4.57 8.04 -24.40
CA CYS A 90 -4.98 9.43 -24.60
C CYS A 90 -5.80 10.00 -23.42
N GLU A 91 -7.07 10.35 -23.63
CA GLU A 91 -7.89 11.06 -22.64
C GLU A 91 -8.36 10.16 -21.47
N ASP A 92 -8.39 8.84 -21.67
CA ASP A 92 -8.81 7.86 -20.66
C ASP A 92 -7.61 7.21 -19.93
N GLU A 93 -6.41 7.70 -20.21
CA GLU A 93 -5.18 7.22 -19.58
C GLU A 93 -5.25 7.37 -18.05
N CYS A 94 -4.97 6.26 -17.38
CA CYS A 94 -4.82 6.19 -15.94
C CYS A 94 -3.54 5.43 -15.60
N ILE A 95 -2.76 6.00 -14.69
CA ILE A 95 -1.52 5.42 -14.19
C ILE A 95 -1.71 5.17 -12.69
N VAL A 96 -1.38 3.96 -12.24
CA VAL A 96 -1.35 3.59 -10.83
C VAL A 96 0.07 3.21 -10.47
N CYS A 97 0.70 3.92 -9.54
CA CYS A 97 2.00 3.54 -8.98
C CYS A 97 1.80 2.97 -7.58
N LEU A 98 2.34 1.79 -7.34
CA LEU A 98 2.28 1.08 -6.07
C LEU A 98 3.65 1.03 -5.42
N TYR A 99 3.78 1.54 -4.21
CA TYR A 99 4.98 1.40 -3.40
C TYR A 99 4.62 0.90 -2.01
N VAL A 100 4.68 -0.42 -1.85
CA VAL A 100 4.34 -1.09 -0.59
C VAL A 100 2.89 -0.72 -0.18
N ASP A 101 2.72 0.17 0.80
CA ASP A 101 1.41 0.59 1.32
C ASP A 101 0.91 1.86 0.61
N ASP A 102 1.82 2.66 0.05
CA ASP A 102 1.52 3.90 -0.66
C ASP A 102 1.07 3.62 -2.10
N MET A 103 -0.05 4.21 -2.49
CA MET A 103 -0.60 4.13 -3.84
C MET A 103 -0.83 5.52 -4.41
N LEU A 104 -0.47 5.69 -5.67
CA LEU A 104 -0.68 6.92 -6.42
C LEU A 104 -1.48 6.63 -7.65
N ILE A 105 -2.51 7.44 -7.87
CA ILE A 105 -3.42 7.29 -9.00
C ILE A 105 -3.39 8.61 -9.76
N ALA A 106 -2.88 8.57 -10.98
CA ALA A 106 -2.79 9.71 -11.88
C ALA A 106 -3.70 9.53 -13.09
N SER A 107 -4.53 10.53 -13.39
CA SER A 107 -5.33 10.56 -14.61
C SER A 107 -5.62 11.99 -15.03
N ARG A 108 -6.04 12.19 -16.29
CA ARG A 108 -6.57 13.48 -16.77
C ARG A 108 -7.93 13.81 -16.16
N GLN A 109 -8.71 12.79 -15.81
CA GLN A 109 -10.09 12.93 -15.35
C GLN A 109 -10.26 12.47 -13.89
N LYS A 110 -10.77 13.34 -13.01
CA LYS A 110 -11.04 12.97 -11.60
C LYS A 110 -12.07 11.85 -11.45
N THR A 111 -13.00 11.75 -12.39
CA THR A 111 -13.99 10.67 -12.45
C THR A 111 -13.34 9.30 -12.62
N VAL A 112 -12.27 9.22 -13.43
CA VAL A 112 -11.49 7.99 -13.62
C VAL A 112 -10.76 7.63 -12.33
N ILE A 113 -10.12 8.60 -11.67
CA ILE A 113 -9.45 8.37 -10.36
C ILE A 113 -10.45 7.83 -9.34
N ALA A 114 -11.62 8.46 -9.21
CA ALA A 114 -12.66 8.02 -8.29
C ALA A 114 -13.17 6.60 -8.60
N SER A 115 -13.34 6.27 -9.89
CA SER A 115 -13.73 4.91 -10.31
C SER A 115 -12.65 3.88 -10.00
N VAL A 116 -11.37 4.20 -10.20
CA VAL A 116 -10.26 3.31 -9.86
C VAL A 116 -10.19 3.09 -8.35
N LYS A 117 -10.28 4.16 -7.56
CA LYS A 117 -10.34 4.06 -6.08
C LYS A 117 -11.49 3.18 -5.63
N ALA A 118 -12.69 3.36 -6.20
CA ALA A 118 -13.84 2.54 -5.86
C ALA A 118 -13.60 1.05 -6.19
N GLY A 119 -13.05 0.74 -7.37
CA GLY A 119 -12.75 -0.64 -7.75
C GLY A 119 -11.67 -1.29 -6.88
N ILE A 120 -10.68 -0.52 -6.42
CA ILE A 120 -9.67 -1.02 -5.47
C ILE A 120 -10.31 -1.24 -4.09
N ALA A 121 -11.19 -0.32 -3.66
CA ALA A 121 -11.92 -0.40 -2.39
C ALA A 121 -12.84 -1.63 -2.27
N GLU A 122 -13.18 -2.29 -3.38
CA GLU A 122 -13.96 -3.55 -3.37
C GLU A 122 -13.21 -4.71 -2.71
N LYS A 123 -11.87 -4.72 -2.78
CA LYS A 123 -11.05 -5.80 -2.21
C LYS A 123 -10.11 -5.35 -1.11
N PHE A 124 -9.69 -4.08 -1.14
CA PHE A 124 -8.71 -3.54 -0.22
C PHE A 124 -9.33 -2.39 0.56
N ARG A 125 -9.08 -2.34 1.86
CA ARG A 125 -9.41 -1.13 2.61
C ARG A 125 -8.39 -0.05 2.26
N ILE A 126 -8.86 1.03 1.67
CA ILE A 126 -8.01 2.17 1.28
C ILE A 126 -8.37 3.39 2.11
N LYS A 127 -7.35 4.16 2.48
CA LYS A 127 -7.46 5.47 3.08
C LYS A 127 -7.12 6.52 2.04
N ASP A 128 -8.11 7.31 1.67
CA ASP A 128 -7.92 8.40 0.71
C ASP A 128 -7.17 9.56 1.38
N LEU A 129 -5.98 9.88 0.86
CA LEU A 129 -5.16 11.01 1.32
C LEU A 129 -5.38 12.26 0.46
N GLY A 130 -6.24 12.17 -0.57
CA GLY A 130 -6.56 13.25 -1.48
C GLY A 130 -5.42 13.55 -2.44
N ARG A 131 -5.26 14.82 -2.82
CA ARG A 131 -4.23 15.24 -3.77
C ARG A 131 -2.83 14.94 -3.24
N ALA A 132 -2.02 14.24 -4.03
CA ALA A 132 -0.68 13.83 -3.65
C ALA A 132 0.22 15.07 -3.44
N ARG A 133 0.61 15.35 -2.20
CA ARG A 133 1.56 16.44 -1.86
C ARG A 133 2.96 15.94 -1.59
N PHE A 134 3.08 14.67 -1.20
CA PHE A 134 4.34 14.01 -0.91
C PHE A 134 4.31 12.59 -1.47
N ILE A 135 5.36 12.16 -2.14
CA ILE A 135 5.58 10.78 -2.57
C ILE A 135 6.95 10.37 -2.07
N LEU A 136 7.02 9.35 -1.20
CA LEU A 136 8.30 8.81 -0.70
C LEU A 136 9.26 9.90 -0.14
N GLY A 137 8.69 10.93 0.51
CA GLY A 137 9.45 12.07 1.04
C GLY A 137 9.83 13.15 0.01
N ILE A 138 9.38 13.01 -1.25
CA ILE A 138 9.49 14.03 -2.29
C ILE A 138 8.21 14.86 -2.31
N GLU A 139 8.35 16.15 -2.08
CA GLU A 139 7.28 17.13 -2.16
C GLU A 139 6.88 17.37 -3.62
N ILE A 140 5.57 17.51 -3.84
CA ILE A 140 4.99 17.77 -5.16
C ILE A 140 4.24 19.09 -5.11
N ASP A 141 4.68 20.01 -5.94
CA ASP A 141 4.05 21.29 -6.15
C ASP A 141 3.31 21.29 -7.48
N TYR A 142 2.09 21.81 -7.47
CA TYR A 142 1.27 21.93 -8.66
C TYR A 142 0.98 23.39 -8.94
N ASP A 143 1.57 23.88 -10.03
CA ASP A 143 1.20 25.18 -10.57
C ASP A 143 0.06 24.97 -11.57
N MET A 144 -1.17 25.24 -11.12
CA MET A 144 -2.37 25.08 -11.94
C MET A 144 -2.48 26.14 -13.05
N GLU A 145 -1.87 27.32 -12.86
CA GLU A 145 -1.89 28.39 -13.85
C GLU A 145 -0.92 28.10 -14.99
N ARG A 146 0.28 27.63 -14.65
CA ARG A 146 1.32 27.25 -15.62
C ARG A 146 1.18 25.83 -16.13
N ARG A 147 0.29 25.02 -15.53
CA ARG A 147 0.12 23.60 -15.81
C ARG A 147 1.43 22.81 -15.65
N THR A 148 2.24 23.20 -14.68
CA THR A 148 3.52 22.54 -14.38
C THR A 148 3.44 21.78 -13.07
N LEU A 149 4.14 20.65 -13.02
CA LEU A 149 4.34 19.87 -11.82
C LEU A 149 5.81 19.98 -11.41
N GLY A 150 6.06 20.48 -10.20
CA GLY A 150 7.37 20.56 -9.60
C GLY A 150 7.57 19.45 -8.58
N ILE A 151 8.77 18.88 -8.52
CA ILE A 151 9.17 17.95 -7.47
C ILE A 151 10.34 18.54 -6.68
N SER A 152 10.27 18.42 -5.36
CA SER A 152 11.14 19.10 -4.39
C SER A 152 11.54 18.13 -3.29
N GLN A 153 12.80 18.11 -2.89
CA GLN A 153 13.25 17.42 -1.65
C GLN A 153 13.71 18.43 -0.60
N LYS A 154 13.16 19.65 -0.64
CA LYS A 154 13.55 20.74 0.27
C LYS A 154 13.41 20.32 1.74
N ALA A 155 12.29 19.69 2.10
CA ALA A 155 12.03 19.21 3.46
C ALA A 155 13.09 18.20 3.95
N TYR A 156 13.56 17.30 3.07
CA TYR A 156 14.62 16.36 3.40
C TYR A 156 15.95 17.08 3.65
N THR A 157 16.33 18.00 2.76
CA THR A 157 17.54 18.83 2.93
C THR A 157 17.52 19.63 4.23
N GLU A 158 16.39 20.27 4.56
CA GLU A 158 16.22 21.00 5.82
C GLU A 158 16.33 20.08 7.05
N SER A 159 15.77 18.86 6.97
CA SER A 159 15.89 17.87 8.04
C SER A 159 17.34 17.44 8.31
N ILE A 160 18.14 17.27 7.25
CA ILE A 160 19.57 16.94 7.38
C ILE A 160 20.34 18.12 7.99
N ILE A 161 20.10 19.34 7.51
CA ILE A 161 20.76 20.54 8.04
C ILE A 161 20.47 20.65 9.54
N LYS A 162 19.21 20.56 9.95
CA LYS A 162 18.83 20.63 11.37
C LYS A 162 19.47 19.52 12.20
N LYS A 163 19.57 18.30 11.67
CA LYS A 163 20.14 17.16 12.39
C LYS A 163 21.65 17.29 12.62
N PHE A 164 22.40 17.85 11.67
CA PHE A 164 23.86 17.85 11.70
C PHE A 164 24.50 19.22 11.95
N VAL A 165 23.78 20.33 11.77
CA VAL A 165 24.30 21.70 11.97
C VAL A 165 23.89 22.29 13.31
N ASP A 166 22.70 21.97 13.83
CA ASP A 166 22.22 22.51 15.13
C ASP A 166 22.71 21.68 16.35
N GLN A 167 23.57 20.67 16.14
CA GLN A 167 24.19 19.86 17.21
C GLN A 167 25.68 20.19 17.47
N GLY A 168 26.22 21.24 16.84
CA GLY A 168 27.56 21.77 17.10
C GLY A 168 27.52 23.09 17.85
#